data_AF-A0ABC9BXM5-F1
#
_entry.id   AF-A0ABC9BXM5-F1
#
_cell.length_a   1.000
_cell.length_b   1.000
_cell.length_c   1.000
_cell.angle_alpha   90.00
_cell.angle_beta   90.00
_cell.angle_gamma   90.00
#
_symmetry.space_group_name_H-M   'P 1'
#
loop_
_entity.id
_entity.type
_entity.pdbx_description
1 polymer ?
#
loop_
_entity_poly.entity_id
_entity_poly.type
_entity_poly.pdbx_seq_one_letter_code
_entity_poly.pdbx_strand_id
1 'polypeptide(L)'
;MNLLAYAQNSQLTETVNIPGSEHSATSVRALPDTLQVLRRWYHCFMILHQNGLCLLGRFGSPNVLIYTNRVVRLTGVHLSHFTRAGGDLDYMQFVVSAEEFFTLRESVPDDIRAWLELIREGVNGYEYLIRYSACLMEPAQAFSWLMESRSVLDDLRINDPFTLNRVIWMYPELFDWDLDSYCVNTLMRSAREHVDIRTRRPIEFEPDVRGVLKLGRHCSQHPAKFKEKYMVLIIEDDFRGFVAHFQLILFEVGLLQRFNLELTMG
;
A
#
# COMPACT_ATOMS: atom_id res chain seq x y z
N MET A 1 20.06 -17.87 -5.41
CA MET A 1 18.96 -18.73 -5.86
C MET A 1 18.17 -17.96 -6.92
N ASN A 2 17.61 -18.60 -7.96
CA ASN A 2 16.73 -17.87 -8.89
C ASN A 2 15.37 -17.57 -8.22
N LEU A 3 14.59 -16.65 -8.78
CA LEU A 3 13.32 -16.19 -8.20
C LEU A 3 12.34 -17.34 -7.93
N LEU A 4 12.13 -18.23 -8.91
CA LEU A 4 11.17 -19.33 -8.77
C LEU A 4 11.61 -20.35 -7.72
N ALA A 5 12.91 -20.68 -7.64
CA ALA A 5 13.40 -21.57 -6.59
C ALA A 5 13.27 -20.91 -5.20
N TYR A 6 13.41 -19.58 -5.09
CA TYR A 6 13.15 -18.89 -3.82
C TYR A 6 11.68 -19.02 -3.43
N ALA A 7 10.74 -18.77 -4.35
CA ALA A 7 9.31 -18.93 -4.13
C ALA A 7 8.92 -20.36 -3.75
N GLN A 8 9.52 -21.36 -4.38
CA GLN A 8 9.25 -22.76 -4.07
C GLN A 8 9.71 -23.15 -2.67
N ASN A 9 10.82 -22.57 -2.19
CA ASN A 9 11.46 -22.97 -0.94
C ASN A 9 11.12 -22.06 0.26
N SER A 10 10.40 -20.96 0.04
CA SER A 10 10.07 -19.98 1.08
C SER A 10 8.56 -19.86 1.23
N GLN A 11 8.10 -19.56 2.44
CA GLN A 11 6.75 -19.06 2.64
C GLN A 11 6.72 -17.58 2.24
N LEU A 12 5.76 -17.16 1.41
CA LEU A 12 5.69 -15.79 0.89
C LEU A 12 4.62 -14.94 1.59
N THR A 13 3.57 -15.58 2.07
CA THR A 13 2.39 -14.95 2.65
C THR A 13 2.00 -15.61 3.98
N GLU A 14 1.18 -14.89 4.74
CA GLU A 14 0.49 -15.42 5.90
C GLU A 14 -1.00 -15.04 5.85
N THR A 15 -1.84 -15.93 6.38
CA THR A 15 -3.25 -15.64 6.63
C THR A 15 -3.41 -15.14 8.06
N VAL A 16 -3.98 -13.96 8.23
CA VAL A 16 -4.20 -13.33 9.53
C VAL A 16 -5.69 -13.08 9.77
N ASN A 17 -6.14 -13.31 11.00
CA ASN A 17 -7.48 -12.92 11.42
C ASN A 17 -7.51 -11.40 11.61
N ILE A 18 -8.53 -10.74 11.07
CA ILE A 18 -8.74 -9.30 11.26
C ILE A 18 -9.35 -9.08 12.64
N PRO A 19 -8.66 -8.42 13.59
CA PRO A 19 -9.20 -8.21 14.93
C PRO A 19 -10.50 -7.39 14.86
N GLY A 20 -11.52 -7.85 15.59
CA GLY A 20 -12.80 -7.15 15.66
C GLY A 20 -13.77 -7.41 14.50
N SER A 21 -13.37 -8.15 13.47
CA SER A 21 -14.26 -8.48 12.36
C SER A 21 -15.40 -9.40 12.81
N GLU A 22 -16.65 -9.01 12.59
CA GLU A 22 -17.84 -9.76 13.04
C GLU A 22 -17.95 -11.15 12.41
N HIS A 23 -17.46 -11.31 11.18
CA HIS A 23 -17.49 -12.57 10.46
C HIS A 23 -16.23 -13.41 10.67
N SER A 24 -15.38 -13.04 11.64
CA SER A 24 -14.04 -13.62 11.79
C SER A 24 -13.27 -13.60 10.47
N ALA A 25 -13.39 -12.49 9.73
CA ALA A 25 -12.76 -12.36 8.42
C ALA A 25 -11.24 -12.52 8.54
N THR A 26 -10.66 -13.11 7.51
CA THR A 26 -9.22 -13.28 7.38
C THR A 26 -8.72 -12.51 6.18
N SER A 27 -7.45 -12.10 6.24
CA SER A 27 -6.74 -11.49 5.12
C SER A 27 -5.47 -12.29 4.86
N VAL A 28 -5.14 -12.46 3.58
CA VAL A 28 -3.81 -12.91 3.17
C VAL A 28 -2.93 -11.67 3.00
N ARG A 29 -1.72 -11.69 3.55
CA ARG A 29 -0.74 -10.61 3.37
C ARG A 29 0.64 -11.16 3.07
N ALA A 30 1.44 -10.42 2.32
CA ALA A 30 2.84 -10.77 2.08
C ALA A 30 3.67 -10.61 3.36
N LEU A 31 4.62 -11.52 3.55
CA LEU A 31 5.57 -11.46 4.67
C LEU A 31 6.58 -10.31 4.47
N PRO A 32 7.16 -9.77 5.56
CA PRO A 32 8.17 -8.70 5.51
C PRO A 32 9.31 -8.95 4.51
N ASP A 33 9.78 -10.19 4.50
CA ASP A 33 10.85 -10.68 3.64
C ASP A 33 10.46 -10.61 2.16
N THR A 34 9.23 -11.02 1.85
CA THR A 34 8.63 -10.99 0.52
C THR A 34 8.50 -9.55 0.04
N LEU A 35 7.99 -8.65 0.89
CA LEU A 35 7.89 -7.23 0.57
C LEU A 35 9.26 -6.63 0.24
N GLN A 36 10.29 -6.99 1.02
CA GLN A 36 11.66 -6.54 0.77
C GLN A 36 12.21 -7.05 -0.57
N VAL A 37 11.94 -8.31 -0.93
CA VAL A 37 12.32 -8.87 -2.24
C VAL A 37 11.60 -8.11 -3.36
N LEU A 38 10.28 -7.89 -3.26
CA LEU A 38 9.50 -7.14 -4.26
C LEU A 38 10.04 -5.72 -4.44
N ARG A 39 10.30 -4.98 -3.35
CA ARG A 39 10.89 -3.63 -3.39
C ARG A 39 12.22 -3.62 -4.13
N ARG A 40 13.12 -4.53 -3.78
CA ARG A 40 14.47 -4.61 -4.40
C ARG A 40 14.40 -5.05 -5.85
N TRP A 41 13.48 -5.95 -6.17
CA TRP A 41 13.28 -6.43 -7.53
C TRP A 41 12.75 -5.32 -8.45
N TYR A 42 11.71 -4.60 -8.02
CA TYR A 42 11.21 -3.42 -8.73
C TYR A 42 12.28 -2.33 -8.83
N HIS A 43 13.12 -2.17 -7.80
CA HIS A 43 14.22 -1.20 -7.83
C HIS A 43 15.27 -1.52 -8.92
N CYS A 44 15.62 -2.80 -9.14
CA CYS A 44 16.51 -3.18 -10.24
C CYS A 44 15.95 -2.76 -11.60
N PHE A 45 14.65 -2.96 -11.78
CA PHE A 45 13.90 -2.55 -12.97
C PHE A 45 13.93 -1.02 -13.16
N MET A 46 13.65 -0.26 -12.11
CA MET A 46 13.66 1.20 -12.13
C MET A 46 15.03 1.79 -12.47
N ILE A 47 16.10 1.26 -11.86
CA ILE A 47 17.47 1.73 -12.14
C ILE A 47 17.79 1.53 -13.63
N LEU A 48 17.38 0.40 -14.21
CA LEU A 48 17.62 0.12 -15.62
C LEU A 48 17.02 1.22 -16.51
N HIS A 49 15.73 1.52 -16.32
CA HIS A 49 15.00 2.52 -17.09
C HIS A 49 15.55 3.94 -16.88
N GLN A 50 15.90 4.29 -15.64
CA GLN A 50 16.51 5.59 -15.31
C GLN A 50 17.88 5.80 -15.99
N ASN A 51 18.60 4.72 -16.29
CA ASN A 51 19.86 4.77 -17.04
C ASN A 51 19.66 4.74 -18.57
N GLY A 52 18.42 4.88 -19.05
CA GLY A 52 18.11 4.86 -20.48
C GLY A 52 18.24 3.47 -21.11
N LEU A 53 18.04 2.41 -20.33
CA LEU A 53 18.10 1.01 -20.76
C LEU A 53 16.78 0.27 -20.52
N CYS A 54 16.50 -0.78 -21.29
CA CYS A 54 15.38 -1.69 -21.10
C CYS A 54 15.75 -3.13 -21.52
N LEU A 55 14.91 -4.11 -21.19
CA LEU A 55 15.10 -5.53 -21.56
C LEU A 55 14.14 -6.00 -22.67
N LEU A 56 13.28 -5.11 -23.19
CA LEU A 56 12.31 -5.41 -24.26
C LEU A 56 11.39 -6.60 -23.92
N GLY A 57 10.87 -6.64 -22.69
CA GLY A 57 9.97 -7.70 -22.22
C GLY A 57 10.69 -8.97 -21.79
N ARG A 58 12.02 -8.96 -21.71
CA ARG A 58 12.82 -10.09 -21.18
C ARG A 58 13.11 -9.96 -19.68
N PHE A 59 12.40 -9.05 -19.01
CA PHE A 59 12.51 -8.86 -17.57
C PHE A 59 11.61 -9.85 -16.83
N GLY A 60 12.16 -10.94 -16.29
CA GLY A 60 11.34 -11.91 -15.56
C GLY A 60 12.11 -12.84 -14.64
N SER A 61 11.40 -13.83 -14.10
CA SER A 61 11.94 -14.79 -13.14
C SER A 61 13.25 -15.50 -13.53
N PRO A 62 13.55 -15.80 -14.82
CA PRO A 62 14.83 -16.43 -15.22
C PRO A 62 16.05 -15.53 -15.02
N ASN A 63 15.84 -14.22 -15.02
CA ASN A 63 16.91 -13.22 -15.01
C ASN A 63 17.12 -12.60 -13.62
N VAL A 64 16.48 -13.14 -12.58
CA VAL A 64 16.46 -12.57 -11.23
C VAL A 64 17.06 -13.55 -10.24
N LEU A 65 18.11 -13.10 -9.55
CA LEU A 65 18.76 -13.83 -8.47
C LEU A 65 18.44 -13.20 -7.12
N ILE A 66 18.01 -14.04 -6.18
CA ILE A 66 17.83 -13.71 -4.77
C ILE A 66 18.95 -14.37 -3.96
N TYR A 67 19.66 -13.56 -3.19
CA TYR A 67 20.70 -14.00 -2.27
C TYR A 67 20.12 -14.24 -0.86
N THR A 68 20.87 -14.91 0.01
CA THR A 68 20.42 -15.25 1.38
C THR A 68 20.09 -14.02 2.23
N ASN A 69 20.79 -12.91 2.00
CA ASN A 69 20.50 -11.60 2.59
C ASN A 69 19.39 -10.81 1.86
N ARG A 70 18.62 -11.50 1.01
CA ARG A 70 17.52 -10.99 0.19
C ARG A 70 17.93 -9.91 -0.80
N VAL A 71 19.23 -9.79 -1.09
CA VAL A 71 19.68 -8.93 -2.19
C VAL A 71 19.13 -9.50 -3.48
N VAL A 72 18.58 -8.63 -4.33
CA VAL A 72 18.08 -8.99 -5.66
C VAL A 72 19.04 -8.45 -6.70
N ARG A 73 19.41 -9.27 -7.68
CA ARG A 73 20.26 -8.87 -8.80
C ARG A 73 19.73 -9.41 -10.12
N LEU A 74 19.98 -8.67 -11.19
CA LEU A 74 19.76 -9.14 -12.54
C LEU A 74 20.96 -9.97 -13.03
N THR A 75 20.67 -11.03 -13.78
CA THR A 75 21.67 -11.90 -14.41
C THR A 75 21.24 -12.29 -15.81
N GLY A 76 22.22 -12.56 -16.70
CA GLY A 76 21.97 -13.07 -18.05
C GLY A 76 21.08 -12.14 -18.89
N VAL A 77 21.16 -10.83 -18.69
CA VAL A 77 20.32 -9.85 -19.37
C VAL A 77 21.00 -9.28 -20.62
N HIS A 78 20.21 -9.03 -21.66
CA HIS A 78 20.65 -8.30 -22.85
C HIS A 78 20.03 -6.91 -22.83
N LEU A 79 20.87 -5.90 -22.64
CA LEU A 79 20.43 -4.51 -22.48
C LEU A 79 20.19 -3.87 -23.85
N SER A 80 19.09 -3.16 -23.97
CA SER A 80 18.75 -2.34 -25.14
C SER A 80 18.54 -0.89 -24.72
N HIS A 81 18.67 0.06 -25.64
CA HIS A 81 18.30 1.45 -25.37
C HIS A 81 16.82 1.54 -25.00
N PHE A 82 16.52 2.35 -24.01
CA PHE A 82 15.16 2.55 -23.54
C PHE A 82 14.29 3.17 -24.63
N THR A 83 13.11 2.58 -24.80
CA THR A 83 11.99 3.14 -25.54
C THR A 83 10.75 2.94 -24.69
N ARG A 84 9.73 3.80 -24.85
CA ARG A 84 8.48 3.65 -24.10
C ARG A 84 7.86 2.26 -24.29
N ALA A 85 7.75 1.80 -25.53
CA ALA A 85 7.24 0.46 -25.85
C ALA A 85 8.09 -0.67 -25.22
N GLY A 86 9.41 -0.51 -25.18
CA GLY A 86 10.30 -1.44 -24.50
C GLY A 86 10.10 -1.46 -22.98
N GLY A 87 9.90 -0.29 -22.39
CA GLY A 87 9.55 -0.13 -20.97
C GLY A 87 8.21 -0.77 -20.63
N ASP A 88 7.18 -0.52 -21.45
CA ASP A 88 5.84 -1.11 -21.27
C ASP A 88 5.88 -2.64 -21.30
N LEU A 89 6.69 -3.23 -22.20
CA LEU A 89 6.93 -4.67 -22.22
C LEU A 89 7.62 -5.17 -20.95
N ASP A 90 8.61 -4.43 -20.43
CA ASP A 90 9.27 -4.79 -19.18
C ASP A 90 8.30 -4.71 -17.98
N TYR A 91 7.44 -3.70 -17.90
CA TYR A 91 6.37 -3.57 -16.89
C TYR A 91 5.41 -4.76 -16.95
N MET A 92 4.91 -5.10 -18.13
CA MET A 92 4.03 -6.25 -18.33
C MET A 92 4.68 -7.56 -17.88
N GLN A 93 5.95 -7.79 -18.25
CA GLN A 93 6.65 -9.01 -17.86
C GLN A 93 6.99 -9.06 -16.37
N PHE A 94 7.25 -7.89 -15.74
CA PHE A 94 7.36 -7.78 -14.29
C PHE A 94 6.09 -8.28 -13.62
N VAL A 95 4.91 -7.78 -14.03
CA VAL A 95 3.63 -8.16 -13.44
C VAL A 95 3.40 -9.66 -13.54
N VAL A 96 3.54 -10.24 -14.74
CA VAL A 96 3.37 -11.68 -14.97
C VAL A 96 4.31 -12.48 -14.06
N SER A 97 5.58 -12.08 -13.98
CA SER A 97 6.58 -12.78 -13.17
C SER A 97 6.30 -12.66 -11.67
N ALA A 98 5.75 -11.52 -11.22
CA ALA A 98 5.39 -11.28 -9.83
C ALA A 98 4.11 -12.04 -9.44
N GLU A 99 3.14 -12.17 -10.34
CA GLU A 99 1.99 -13.05 -10.12
C GLU A 99 2.44 -14.52 -10.01
N GLU A 100 3.25 -14.99 -10.96
CA GLU A 100 3.85 -16.34 -10.92
C GLU A 100 4.63 -16.59 -9.63
N PHE A 101 5.37 -15.59 -9.16
CA PHE A 101 6.14 -15.67 -7.92
C PHE A 101 5.30 -16.11 -6.72
N PHE A 102 4.05 -15.64 -6.61
CA PHE A 102 3.11 -16.10 -5.58
C PHE A 102 2.39 -17.38 -5.97
N THR A 103 1.79 -17.43 -7.17
CA THR A 103 0.86 -18.49 -7.58
C THR A 103 1.50 -19.86 -7.76
N LEU A 104 2.83 -19.96 -7.70
CA LEU A 104 3.53 -21.24 -7.57
C LEU A 104 3.03 -22.08 -6.40
N ARG A 105 2.66 -21.45 -5.27
CA ARG A 105 2.25 -22.17 -4.05
C ARG A 105 1.16 -21.48 -3.24
N GLU A 106 0.95 -20.18 -3.44
CA GLU A 106 0.16 -19.32 -2.57
C GLU A 106 -0.73 -18.38 -3.39
N SER A 107 -1.67 -17.68 -2.76
CA SER A 107 -2.49 -16.65 -3.44
C SER A 107 -1.80 -15.30 -3.40
N VAL A 108 -1.89 -14.53 -4.49
CA VAL A 108 -1.47 -13.11 -4.48
C VAL A 108 -2.34 -12.33 -3.49
N PRO A 109 -1.77 -11.65 -2.49
CA PRO A 109 -2.51 -10.75 -1.60
C PRO A 109 -3.24 -9.64 -2.37
N ASP A 110 -4.39 -9.18 -1.88
CA ASP A 110 -5.23 -8.21 -2.60
C ASP A 110 -4.56 -6.83 -2.75
N ASP A 111 -3.81 -6.40 -1.73
CA ASP A 111 -3.02 -5.17 -1.75
C ASP A 111 -1.87 -5.23 -2.75
N ILE A 112 -1.18 -6.38 -2.83
CA ILE A 112 -0.17 -6.65 -3.85
C ILE A 112 -0.78 -6.69 -5.24
N ARG A 113 -1.99 -7.27 -5.41
CA ARG A 113 -2.69 -7.27 -6.69
C ARG A 113 -3.00 -5.84 -7.16
N ALA A 114 -3.52 -4.99 -6.27
CA ALA A 114 -3.77 -3.58 -6.59
C ALA A 114 -2.49 -2.84 -7.03
N TRP A 115 -1.36 -3.12 -6.37
CA TRP A 115 -0.06 -2.58 -6.77
C TRP A 115 0.43 -3.10 -8.13
N LEU A 116 0.19 -4.38 -8.44
CA LEU A 116 0.52 -4.94 -9.74
C LEU A 116 -0.35 -4.37 -10.87
N GLU A 117 -1.62 -4.05 -10.61
CA GLU A 117 -2.45 -3.33 -11.60
C GLU A 117 -1.89 -1.93 -11.90
N LEU A 118 -1.40 -1.21 -10.89
CA LEU A 118 -0.75 0.09 -11.09
C LEU A 118 0.52 -0.03 -11.97
N ILE A 119 1.29 -1.10 -11.78
CA ILE A 119 2.47 -1.42 -12.61
C ILE A 119 2.07 -1.79 -14.04
N ARG A 120 0.94 -2.49 -14.21
CA ARG A 120 0.45 -2.97 -15.50
C ARG A 120 0.09 -1.83 -16.47
N GLU A 121 -0.18 -0.64 -15.95
CA GLU A 121 -0.39 0.57 -16.75
C GLU A 121 0.86 1.03 -17.53
N GLY A 122 2.05 0.49 -17.22
CA GLY A 122 3.29 0.73 -17.95
C GLY A 122 3.93 2.08 -17.62
N VAL A 123 4.61 2.68 -18.59
CA VAL A 123 5.28 3.98 -18.43
C VAL A 123 4.22 5.10 -18.49
N ASN A 124 3.75 5.54 -17.33
CA ASN A 124 2.63 6.48 -17.18
C ASN A 124 2.89 7.63 -16.19
N GLY A 125 4.05 7.70 -15.54
CA GLY A 125 4.35 8.74 -14.54
C GLY A 125 4.04 8.34 -13.08
N TYR A 126 3.54 7.13 -12.83
CA TYR A 126 3.28 6.62 -11.48
C TYR A 126 4.49 5.95 -10.82
N GLU A 127 5.69 6.04 -11.40
CA GLU A 127 6.86 5.29 -10.94
C GLU A 127 7.26 5.60 -9.50
N TYR A 128 7.04 6.84 -9.04
CA TYR A 128 7.25 7.23 -7.65
C TYR A 128 6.24 6.54 -6.71
N LEU A 129 4.95 6.58 -7.06
CA LEU A 129 3.88 5.92 -6.29
C LEU A 129 4.11 4.41 -6.23
N ILE A 130 4.42 3.78 -7.37
CA ILE A 130 4.70 2.34 -7.45
C ILE A 130 5.87 1.97 -6.54
N ARG A 131 6.96 2.74 -6.59
CA ARG A 131 8.17 2.47 -5.79
C ARG A 131 7.92 2.55 -4.29
N TYR A 132 7.09 3.50 -3.86
CA TYR A 132 6.83 3.81 -2.45
C TYR A 132 5.41 3.44 -2.01
N SER A 133 4.80 2.45 -2.67
CA SER A 133 3.44 1.99 -2.37
C SER A 133 3.33 1.52 -0.92
N ALA A 134 2.24 1.90 -0.24
CA ALA A 134 1.96 1.53 1.14
C ALA A 134 1.80 0.00 1.32
N CYS A 135 1.37 -0.73 0.29
CA CYS A 135 1.31 -2.20 0.31
C CYS A 135 2.70 -2.86 0.40
N LEU A 136 3.76 -2.11 0.07
CA LEU A 136 5.14 -2.55 0.21
C LEU A 136 5.74 -2.13 1.55
N MET A 137 5.00 -1.50 2.46
CA MET A 137 5.49 -1.14 3.80
C MET A 137 5.19 -2.25 4.81
N GLU A 138 5.97 -2.29 5.90
CA GLU A 138 5.58 -3.11 7.05
C GLU A 138 4.25 -2.60 7.63
N PRO A 139 3.36 -3.46 8.15
CA PRO A 139 2.02 -3.03 8.57
C PRO A 139 1.98 -1.86 9.57
N ALA A 140 2.89 -1.87 10.56
CA ALA A 140 2.99 -0.77 11.52
C ALA A 140 3.53 0.52 10.89
N GLN A 141 4.43 0.39 9.90
CA GLN A 141 4.96 1.51 9.14
C GLN A 141 3.89 2.12 8.23
N ALA A 142 3.13 1.30 7.51
CA ALA A 142 1.99 1.73 6.70
C ALA A 142 0.97 2.51 7.54
N PHE A 143 0.65 2.01 8.74
CA PHE A 143 -0.23 2.71 9.66
C PHE A 143 0.36 4.04 10.15
N SER A 144 1.66 4.08 10.48
CA SER A 144 2.33 5.33 10.89
C SER A 144 2.25 6.39 9.78
N TRP A 145 2.58 6.01 8.55
CA TRP A 145 2.46 6.87 7.37
C TRP A 145 1.02 7.39 7.20
N LEU A 146 0.03 6.51 7.34
CA LEU A 146 -1.38 6.90 7.25
C LEU A 146 -1.76 7.90 8.36
N MET A 147 -1.23 7.77 9.57
CA MET A 147 -1.48 8.73 10.64
C MET A 147 -0.74 10.06 10.44
N GLU A 148 0.45 10.05 9.87
CA GLU A 148 1.18 11.26 9.48
C GLU A 148 0.44 12.05 8.38
N SER A 149 -0.22 11.35 7.45
CA SER A 149 -1.01 11.97 6.39
C SER A 149 -2.14 12.85 6.91
N ARG A 150 -2.71 12.51 8.07
CA ARG A 150 -3.74 13.31 8.72
C ARG A 150 -3.20 14.69 9.09
N SER A 151 -1.99 14.77 9.63
CA SER A 151 -1.37 16.05 9.99
C SER A 151 -1.19 16.93 8.74
N VAL A 152 -0.85 16.32 7.59
CA VAL A 152 -0.79 17.04 6.31
C VAL A 152 -2.16 17.59 5.90
N LEU A 153 -3.24 16.81 6.05
CA LEU A 153 -4.59 17.31 5.76
C LEU A 153 -5.02 18.43 6.74
N ASP A 154 -4.65 18.32 8.01
CA ASP A 154 -4.91 19.35 9.03
C ASP A 154 -4.17 20.65 8.70
N ASP A 155 -2.94 20.57 8.19
CA ASP A 155 -2.16 21.72 7.72
C ASP A 155 -2.77 22.36 6.47
N LEU A 156 -3.24 21.55 5.51
CA LEU A 156 -3.93 22.04 4.31
C LEU A 156 -5.23 22.76 4.66
N ARG A 157 -5.97 22.29 5.67
CA ARG A 157 -7.18 22.96 6.15
C ARG A 157 -6.95 24.43 6.49
N ILE A 158 -5.75 24.77 6.98
CA ILE A 158 -5.38 26.13 7.38
C ILE A 158 -4.73 26.88 6.21
N ASN A 159 -3.79 26.23 5.52
CA ASN A 159 -2.88 26.92 4.59
C ASN A 159 -3.26 26.79 3.11
N ASP A 160 -4.00 25.74 2.74
CA ASP A 160 -4.45 25.50 1.36
C ASP A 160 -5.78 24.70 1.33
N PRO A 161 -6.91 25.36 1.67
CA PRO A 161 -8.21 24.70 1.69
C PRO A 161 -8.66 24.21 0.31
N PHE A 162 -8.15 24.79 -0.77
CA PHE A 162 -8.50 24.39 -2.13
C PHE A 162 -7.98 22.99 -2.44
N THR A 163 -6.69 22.73 -2.15
CA THR A 163 -6.11 21.38 -2.31
C THR A 163 -6.76 20.38 -1.37
N LEU A 164 -7.08 20.76 -0.13
CA LEU A 164 -7.83 19.88 0.77
C LEU A 164 -9.19 19.47 0.18
N ASN A 165 -9.96 20.45 -0.31
CA ASN A 165 -11.26 20.16 -0.93
C ASN A 165 -11.09 19.25 -2.15
N ARG A 166 -10.04 19.44 -2.96
CA ARG A 166 -9.75 18.54 -4.09
C ARG A 166 -9.51 17.10 -3.62
N VAL A 167 -8.73 16.89 -2.56
CA VAL A 167 -8.52 15.54 -1.97
C VAL A 167 -9.85 14.93 -1.53
N ILE A 168 -10.70 15.70 -0.84
CA ILE A 168 -12.03 15.25 -0.38
C ILE A 168 -12.92 14.87 -1.57
N TRP A 169 -12.96 15.72 -2.61
CA TRP A 169 -13.78 15.49 -3.82
C TRP A 169 -13.29 14.33 -4.70
N MET A 170 -12.02 13.95 -4.59
CA MET A 170 -11.47 12.78 -5.27
C MET A 170 -11.80 11.47 -4.54
N TYR A 171 -12.45 11.52 -3.38
CA TYR A 171 -12.89 10.33 -2.63
C TYR A 171 -14.39 10.39 -2.24
N PRO A 172 -15.30 10.48 -3.23
CA PRO A 172 -16.74 10.68 -2.98
C PRO A 172 -17.42 9.51 -2.26
N GLU A 173 -16.86 8.29 -2.32
CA GLU A 173 -17.39 7.11 -1.64
C GLU A 173 -17.34 7.24 -0.12
N LEU A 174 -16.53 8.17 0.40
CA LEU A 174 -16.47 8.47 1.82
C LEU A 174 -17.46 9.57 2.23
N PHE A 175 -18.22 10.17 1.31
CA PHE A 175 -19.25 11.11 1.71
C PHE A 175 -20.31 10.39 2.54
N ASP A 176 -20.61 10.94 3.71
CA ASP A 176 -21.59 10.41 4.66
C ASP A 176 -21.27 8.99 5.19
N TRP A 177 -19.99 8.59 5.18
CA TRP A 177 -19.55 7.31 5.76
C TRP A 177 -19.92 7.20 7.26
N ASP A 178 -20.09 8.34 7.92
CA ASP A 178 -20.44 8.49 9.33
C ASP A 178 -21.93 8.26 9.64
N LEU A 179 -22.75 7.84 8.66
CA LEU A 179 -24.12 7.36 8.89
C LEU A 179 -24.11 5.91 9.45
N ASP A 180 -25.17 5.52 10.17
CA ASP A 180 -25.23 4.46 11.20
C ASP A 180 -24.77 3.03 10.83
N SER A 181 -24.48 2.69 9.57
CA SER A 181 -24.25 1.30 9.14
C SER A 181 -22.86 0.97 8.56
N TYR A 182 -21.90 1.90 8.56
CA TYR A 182 -20.64 1.70 7.82
C TYR A 182 -19.59 0.86 8.56
N CYS A 183 -19.56 0.88 9.91
CA CYS A 183 -18.57 0.16 10.70
C CYS A 183 -19.04 -1.25 11.09
N VAL A 184 -18.67 -2.24 10.28
CA VAL A 184 -18.86 -3.67 10.56
C VAL A 184 -17.82 -4.19 11.55
N ASN A 185 -16.61 -3.63 11.57
CA ASN A 185 -15.58 -4.00 12.54
C ASN A 185 -15.95 -3.49 13.94
N THR A 186 -16.05 -4.39 14.91
CA THR A 186 -16.46 -4.07 16.29
C THR A 186 -15.50 -3.10 17.00
N LEU A 187 -14.20 -3.09 16.66
CA LEU A 187 -13.24 -2.15 17.24
C LEU A 187 -13.45 -0.74 16.67
N MET A 188 -13.68 -0.62 15.35
CA MET A 188 -14.01 0.66 14.72
C MET A 188 -15.35 1.19 15.19
N ARG A 189 -16.37 0.34 15.31
CA ARG A 189 -17.66 0.72 15.90
C ARG A 189 -17.52 1.22 17.33
N SER A 190 -16.79 0.48 18.17
CA SER A 190 -16.52 0.89 19.55
C SER A 190 -15.75 2.21 19.64
N ALA A 191 -14.85 2.50 18.69
CA ALA A 191 -14.15 3.77 18.60
C ALA A 191 -15.10 4.91 18.20
N ARG A 192 -16.02 4.65 17.26
CA ARG A 192 -17.01 5.63 16.80
C ARG A 192 -18.01 6.00 17.89
N GLU A 193 -18.49 5.00 18.64
CA GLU A 193 -19.44 5.18 19.74
C GLU A 193 -18.77 5.70 21.03
N HIS A 194 -17.45 5.92 21.02
CA HIS A 194 -16.72 6.36 22.19
C HIS A 194 -17.16 7.78 22.63
N VAL A 195 -17.53 7.88 23.91
CA VAL A 195 -17.85 9.16 24.55
C VAL A 195 -16.63 9.62 25.34
N ASP A 196 -16.15 10.83 25.06
CA ASP A 196 -15.03 11.42 25.77
C ASP A 196 -15.41 11.61 27.25
N ILE A 197 -14.64 10.99 28.15
CA ILE A 197 -14.89 10.98 29.60
C ILE A 197 -14.87 12.40 30.19
N ARG A 198 -14.03 13.30 29.64
CA ARG A 198 -13.85 14.67 30.14
C ARG A 198 -15.00 15.57 29.70
N THR A 199 -15.41 15.48 28.43
CA THR A 199 -16.44 16.36 27.87
C THR A 199 -17.85 15.79 27.98
N ARG A 200 -17.97 14.48 28.24
CA ARG A 200 -19.21 13.67 28.17
C ARG A 200 -19.94 13.80 26.84
N ARG A 201 -19.22 14.12 25.77
CA ARG A 201 -19.77 14.25 24.42
C ARG A 201 -19.23 13.14 23.53
N PRO A 202 -20.05 12.66 22.57
CA PRO A 202 -19.54 11.83 21.49
C PRO A 202 -18.41 12.53 20.75
N ILE A 203 -17.48 11.76 20.21
CA ILE A 203 -16.47 12.29 19.30
C ILE A 203 -17.14 12.53 17.95
N GLU A 204 -17.05 13.76 17.45
CA GLU A 204 -17.51 14.09 16.10
C GLU A 204 -16.47 13.64 15.08
N PHE A 205 -16.91 12.99 14.01
CA PHE A 205 -16.07 12.60 12.87
C PHE A 205 -16.56 13.33 11.62
N GLU A 206 -15.63 13.76 10.78
CA GLU A 206 -15.95 14.43 9.53
C GLU A 206 -16.50 13.39 8.51
N PRO A 207 -17.52 13.72 7.70
CA PRO A 207 -18.11 12.80 6.70
C PRO A 207 -17.23 12.69 5.44
N ASP A 208 -15.91 12.53 5.63
CA ASP A 208 -14.91 12.41 4.58
C ASP A 208 -13.66 11.66 5.07
N VAL A 209 -12.63 11.60 4.22
CA VAL A 209 -11.32 10.99 4.48
C VAL A 209 -10.70 11.40 5.82
N ARG A 210 -10.88 12.64 6.29
CA ARG A 210 -10.33 13.11 7.57
C ARG A 210 -11.00 12.39 8.74
N GLY A 211 -12.31 12.16 8.64
CA GLY A 211 -13.04 11.41 9.64
C GLY A 211 -12.59 9.95 9.71
N VAL A 212 -12.35 9.30 8.57
CA VAL A 212 -11.81 7.93 8.52
C VAL A 212 -10.44 7.87 9.19
N LEU A 213 -9.53 8.80 8.86
CA LEU A 213 -8.21 8.89 9.50
C LEU A 213 -8.33 9.18 11.00
N LYS A 214 -9.29 10.02 11.40
CA LYS A 214 -9.56 10.35 12.80
C LYS A 214 -10.09 9.16 13.57
N LEU A 215 -11.00 8.39 12.98
CA LEU A 215 -11.54 7.16 13.53
C LEU A 215 -10.45 6.10 13.65
N GLY A 216 -9.65 5.87 12.61
CA GLY A 216 -8.53 4.93 12.64
C GLY A 216 -7.51 5.26 13.73
N ARG A 217 -7.16 6.54 13.90
CA ARG A 217 -6.30 7.01 15.01
C ARG A 217 -6.95 6.76 16.37
N HIS A 218 -8.23 7.06 16.50
CA HIS A 218 -8.93 6.90 17.77
C HIS A 218 -9.05 5.41 18.14
N CYS A 219 -9.35 4.56 17.15
CA CYS A 219 -9.40 3.12 17.28
C CYS A 219 -8.06 2.55 17.81
N SER A 220 -6.93 2.96 17.22
CA SER A 220 -5.61 2.50 17.67
C SER A 220 -5.22 2.98 19.08
N GLN A 221 -5.76 4.12 19.52
CA GLN A 221 -5.49 4.66 20.86
C GLN A 221 -6.36 4.04 21.95
N HIS A 222 -7.52 3.50 21.58
CA HIS A 222 -8.53 3.02 22.53
C HIS A 222 -8.88 1.52 22.32
N PRO A 223 -9.91 1.12 21.55
CA PRO A 223 -10.35 -0.27 21.51
C PRO A 223 -9.32 -1.22 20.89
N ALA A 224 -8.48 -0.74 19.96
CA ALA A 224 -7.43 -1.51 19.30
C ALA A 224 -6.02 -1.20 19.84
N LYS A 225 -5.92 -0.73 21.09
CA LYS A 225 -4.62 -0.45 21.72
C LYS A 225 -3.69 -1.67 21.64
N PHE A 226 -2.43 -1.43 21.25
CA PHE A 226 -1.40 -2.46 21.04
C PHE A 226 -1.63 -3.38 19.82
N LYS A 227 -2.51 -2.98 18.88
CA LYS A 227 -2.78 -3.71 17.63
C LYS A 227 -2.31 -2.95 16.39
N GLU A 228 -1.31 -2.09 16.51
CA GLU A 228 -0.80 -1.22 15.44
C GLU A 228 -0.48 -2.01 14.16
N LYS A 229 0.12 -3.21 14.31
CA LYS A 229 0.43 -4.13 13.18
C LYS A 229 -0.78 -4.70 12.43
N TYR A 230 -2.00 -4.45 12.91
CA TYR A 230 -3.26 -4.87 12.29
C TYR A 230 -4.14 -3.67 11.91
N MET A 231 -3.75 -2.43 12.24
CA MET A 231 -4.63 -1.28 12.09
C MET A 231 -5.04 -1.00 10.65
N VAL A 232 -4.14 -1.22 9.68
CA VAL A 232 -4.49 -1.13 8.25
C VAL A 232 -5.62 -2.11 7.91
N LEU A 233 -5.50 -3.37 8.34
CA LEU A 233 -6.53 -4.38 8.09
C LEU A 233 -7.85 -4.07 8.82
N ILE A 234 -7.78 -3.53 10.04
CA ILE A 234 -8.96 -3.12 10.82
C ILE A 234 -9.70 -1.98 10.10
N ILE A 235 -8.96 -1.01 9.55
CA ILE A 235 -9.55 0.09 8.77
C ILE A 235 -10.13 -0.45 7.47
N GLU A 236 -9.41 -1.30 6.75
CA GLU A 236 -9.85 -1.83 5.45
C GLU A 236 -10.98 -2.87 5.53
N ASP A 237 -11.27 -3.41 6.72
CA ASP A 237 -12.47 -4.23 6.97
C ASP A 237 -13.76 -3.40 6.72
N ASP A 238 -13.76 -2.14 7.15
CA ASP A 238 -14.84 -1.18 6.95
C ASP A 238 -14.67 -0.35 5.65
N PHE A 239 -13.43 0.03 5.32
CA PHE A 239 -13.09 0.92 4.21
C PHE A 239 -12.15 0.21 3.22
N ARG A 240 -12.70 -0.75 2.48
CA ARG A 240 -11.91 -1.60 1.57
C ARG A 240 -11.10 -0.79 0.56
N GLY A 241 -9.80 -1.08 0.47
CA GLY A 241 -8.87 -0.43 -0.47
C GLY A 241 -8.50 1.02 -0.10
N PHE A 242 -8.88 1.49 1.08
CA PHE A 242 -8.69 2.87 1.51
C PHE A 242 -7.24 3.33 1.43
N VAL A 243 -6.28 2.50 1.89
CA VAL A 243 -4.89 2.93 2.00
C VAL A 243 -4.28 3.16 0.61
N ALA A 244 -4.49 2.23 -0.32
CA ALA A 244 -3.97 2.32 -1.68
C ALA A 244 -4.62 3.49 -2.45
N HIS A 245 -5.95 3.60 -2.39
CA HIS A 245 -6.69 4.68 -3.07
C HIS A 245 -6.25 6.04 -2.52
N PHE A 246 -6.21 6.19 -1.20
CA PHE A 246 -5.82 7.45 -0.60
C PHE A 246 -4.38 7.86 -0.94
N GLN A 247 -3.45 6.90 -1.01
CA GLN A 247 -2.08 7.18 -1.47
C GLN A 247 -2.04 7.68 -2.93
N LEU A 248 -2.85 7.08 -3.81
CA LEU A 248 -3.00 7.52 -5.20
C LEU A 248 -3.53 8.96 -5.28
N ILE A 249 -4.56 9.30 -4.51
CA ILE A 249 -5.08 10.69 -4.46
C ILE A 249 -3.97 11.66 -4.03
N LEU A 250 -3.25 11.34 -2.95
CA LEU A 250 -2.14 12.17 -2.47
C LEU A 250 -1.04 12.32 -3.52
N PHE A 251 -0.79 11.31 -4.34
CA PHE A 251 0.13 11.40 -5.48
C PHE A 251 -0.40 12.35 -6.55
N GLU A 252 -1.65 12.20 -6.98
CA GLU A 252 -2.26 13.00 -8.05
C GLU A 252 -2.42 14.48 -7.72
N VAL A 253 -2.57 14.82 -6.44
CA VAL A 253 -2.57 16.21 -5.98
C VAL A 253 -1.18 16.75 -5.61
N GLY A 254 -0.12 15.96 -5.82
CA GLY A 254 1.27 16.39 -5.58
C GLY A 254 1.67 16.52 -4.11
N LEU A 255 1.00 15.78 -3.22
CA LEU A 255 1.29 15.78 -1.78
C LEU A 255 2.18 14.63 -1.36
N LEU A 256 2.22 13.52 -2.12
CA LEU A 256 2.94 12.31 -1.71
C LEU A 256 4.44 12.55 -1.46
N GLN A 257 5.08 13.47 -2.19
CA GLN A 257 6.50 13.78 -1.97
C GLN A 257 6.78 14.44 -0.61
N ARG A 258 5.77 15.00 0.08
CA ARG A 258 5.95 15.62 1.41
C ARG A 258 6.28 14.61 2.50
N PHE A 259 6.04 13.32 2.27
CA PHE A 259 6.25 12.26 3.25
C PHE A 259 7.69 11.69 3.28
N ASN A 260 8.59 12.16 2.41
CA ASN A 260 9.99 11.68 2.31
C ASN A 260 10.10 10.14 2.38
N LEU A 261 9.29 9.46 1.57
CA LEU A 261 9.16 8.00 1.63
C LEU A 261 10.47 7.27 1.29
N GLU A 262 11.45 7.96 0.68
CA GLU A 262 12.78 7.41 0.45
C GLU A 262 13.53 7.12 1.74
N LEU A 263 13.36 7.95 2.77
CA LEU A 263 14.00 7.74 4.08
C LEU A 263 13.28 6.65 4.87
N THR A 264 11.96 6.57 4.72
CA THR A 264 11.11 5.64 5.44
C THR A 264 11.23 4.22 4.89
N MET A 265 11.31 4.06 3.56
CA MET A 265 11.33 2.76 2.88
C MET A 265 12.69 2.35 2.29
N GLY A 266 13.72 3.21 2.45
CA GLY A 266 15.07 3.01 1.94
C GLY A 266 15.86 1.86 2.55
#